data_AF-A0A3B8VS02-F1
#
_entry.id   AF-A0A3B8VS02-F1
#
_cell.length_a   1.000
_cell.length_b   1.000
_cell.length_c   1.000
_cell.angle_alpha   90.00
_cell.angle_beta   90.00
_cell.angle_gamma   90.00
#
_symmetry.space_group_name_H-M   'P 1'
#
loop_
_entity.id
_entity.type
_entity.pdbx_description
1 polymer ?
#
loop_
_entity_poly.entity_id
_entity_poly.type
_entity_poly.pdbx_seq_one_letter_code
_entity_poly.pdbx_strand_id
1 'polypeptide(L)'
;IIANSRFFDNDVNKVPKTSVTVGVGTVLDAKEVLIMVNGHNKARALAQAVQGSVNQMWTITALQLHPKGIIVCDEAACEELTVGIYKYFKDIEGAHLDPASML
;
A
#
# COMPACT_ATOMS: atom_id res chain seq x y z
N ILE A 1 14.12 9.25 7.10
CA ILE A 1 15.26 10.14 6.77
C ILE A 1 16.20 9.48 5.76
N ILE A 2 16.79 8.31 6.05
CA ILE A 2 17.72 7.60 5.14
C ILE A 2 17.11 7.35 3.75
N ALA A 3 15.88 6.88 3.65
CA ALA A 3 15.24 6.62 2.35
C ALA A 3 15.05 7.89 1.47
N ASN A 4 14.99 9.07 2.09
CA ASN A 4 14.80 10.33 1.38
C ASN A 4 16.12 11.07 1.15
N SER A 5 17.24 10.68 1.80
CA SER A 5 18.52 11.37 1.63
C SER A 5 19.07 11.28 0.21
N ARG A 6 18.65 10.28 -0.57
CA ARG A 6 18.93 10.20 -2.02
C ARG A 6 18.49 11.43 -2.80
N PHE A 7 17.52 12.19 -2.30
CA PHE A 7 17.05 13.44 -2.90
C PHE A 7 17.81 14.69 -2.38
N PHE A 8 18.74 14.51 -1.45
CA PHE A 8 19.51 15.56 -0.78
C PHE A 8 21.02 15.24 -0.78
N ASP A 9 21.56 14.89 -1.96
CA ASP A 9 22.98 14.55 -2.15
C ASP A 9 23.49 13.38 -1.28
N ASN A 10 22.59 12.48 -0.88
CA ASN A 10 22.84 11.43 0.10
C ASN A 10 23.23 11.92 1.51
N ASP A 11 23.02 13.20 1.82
CA ASP A 11 23.27 13.80 3.14
C ASP A 11 21.99 13.80 3.99
N VAL A 12 22.03 13.02 5.08
CA VAL A 12 20.91 12.91 6.03
C VAL A 12 20.64 14.20 6.80
N ASN A 13 21.63 15.09 6.94
CA ASN A 13 21.48 16.35 7.67
C ASN A 13 20.68 17.38 6.88
N LYS A 14 20.63 17.23 5.55
CA LYS A 14 19.87 18.10 4.66
C LYS A 14 18.39 17.72 4.56
N VAL A 15 18.01 16.51 5.02
CA VAL A 15 16.62 16.06 4.99
C VAL A 15 15.83 16.76 6.10
N PRO A 16 14.69 17.42 5.79
CA PRO A 16 13.84 18.04 6.81
C PRO A 16 13.38 17.04 7.88
N LYS A 17 13.45 17.44 9.15
CA LYS A 17 13.08 16.58 10.31
C LYS A 17 11.58 16.59 10.60
N THR A 18 10.85 17.57 10.07
CA THR A 18 9.41 17.75 10.27
C THR A 18 8.71 17.88 8.92
N SER A 19 7.44 17.51 8.89
CA SER A 19 6.60 17.56 7.69
C SER A 19 5.15 17.78 8.09
N VAL A 20 4.38 18.43 7.22
CA VAL A 20 2.93 18.49 7.35
C VAL A 20 2.33 17.35 6.54
N THR A 21 1.47 16.55 7.15
CA THR A 21 0.79 15.42 6.51
C THR A 21 -0.69 15.46 6.87
N VAL A 22 -1.52 14.94 5.97
CA VAL A 22 -2.90 14.58 6.31
C VAL A 22 -2.90 13.45 7.33
N GLY A 23 -3.93 13.42 8.19
CA GLY A 23 -4.13 12.34 9.13
C GLY A 23 -4.71 11.10 8.46
N VAL A 24 -4.60 9.95 9.12
CA VAL A 24 -5.21 8.69 8.64
C VAL A 24 -6.74 8.86 8.50
N GLY A 25 -7.40 9.50 9.46
CA GLY A 25 -8.84 9.78 9.39
C GLY A 25 -9.21 10.60 8.15
N THR A 26 -8.44 11.64 7.84
CA THR A 26 -8.68 12.47 6.64
C THR A 26 -8.58 11.67 5.34
N VAL A 27 -7.69 10.68 5.27
CA VAL A 27 -7.60 9.78 4.12
C VAL A 27 -8.82 8.85 4.06
N LEU A 28 -9.29 8.35 5.21
CA LEU A 28 -10.47 7.49 5.31
C LEU A 28 -11.80 8.22 5.09
N ASP A 29 -11.82 9.56 5.19
CA ASP A 29 -13.00 10.37 4.88
C ASP A 29 -13.20 10.54 3.35
N ALA A 30 -12.25 10.10 2.53
CA ALA A 30 -12.38 10.14 1.08
C ALA A 30 -13.52 9.22 0.59
N LYS A 31 -14.07 9.49 -0.59
CA LYS A 31 -15.10 8.61 -1.17
C LYS A 31 -14.54 7.26 -1.61
N GLU A 32 -13.28 7.25 -2.02
CA GLU A 32 -12.57 6.10 -2.53
C GLU A 32 -11.08 6.32 -2.30
N VAL A 33 -10.37 5.26 -1.89
CA VAL A 33 -8.93 5.30 -1.60
C VAL A 33 -8.25 4.23 -2.42
N LEU A 34 -7.35 4.63 -3.31
CA LEU A 34 -6.51 3.74 -4.11
C LEU A 34 -5.06 3.84 -3.65
N ILE A 35 -4.46 2.69 -3.34
CA ILE A 35 -3.07 2.57 -2.87
C ILE A 35 -2.28 1.75 -3.88
N MET A 36 -1.13 2.28 -4.30
CA MET A 36 -0.20 1.55 -5.17
C MET A 36 0.95 0.96 -4.35
N VAL A 37 1.25 -0.31 -4.58
CA VAL A 37 2.32 -1.04 -3.90
C VAL A 37 3.21 -1.72 -4.93
N ASN A 38 4.49 -1.36 -4.96
CA ASN A 38 5.44 -1.90 -5.92
C ASN A 38 6.72 -2.35 -5.22
N GLY A 39 7.20 -3.53 -5.61
CA GLY A 39 8.49 -4.09 -5.26
C GLY A 39 8.50 -4.88 -3.95
N HIS A 40 9.44 -5.82 -3.88
CA HIS A 40 9.66 -6.73 -2.75
C HIS A 40 9.78 -6.01 -1.40
N ASN A 41 10.40 -4.82 -1.36
CA ASN A 41 10.57 -4.04 -0.12
C ASN A 41 9.24 -3.65 0.56
N LYS A 42 8.12 -3.79 -0.14
CA LYS A 42 6.78 -3.49 0.38
C LYS A 42 5.96 -4.74 0.70
N ALA A 43 6.49 -5.94 0.45
CA ALA A 43 5.75 -7.19 0.60
C ALA A 43 5.23 -7.40 2.03
N ARG A 44 6.09 -7.18 3.02
CA ARG A 44 5.69 -7.21 4.43
C ARG A 44 4.56 -6.23 4.78
N ALA A 45 4.63 -5.02 4.26
CA ALA A 45 3.62 -4.00 4.52
C ALA A 45 2.28 -4.38 3.87
N LEU A 46 2.31 -4.94 2.66
CA LEU A 46 1.12 -5.45 1.97
C LEU A 46 0.51 -6.63 2.72
N ALA A 47 1.34 -7.57 3.20
CA ALA A 47 0.87 -8.71 3.97
C ALA A 47 0.15 -8.27 5.26
N GLN A 48 0.68 -7.26 5.96
CA GLN A 48 0.00 -6.67 7.12
C GLN A 48 -1.30 -5.96 6.72
N ALA A 49 -1.30 -5.19 5.63
CA ALA A 49 -2.48 -4.47 5.16
C ALA A 49 -3.66 -5.39 4.83
N VAL A 50 -3.39 -6.55 4.23
CA VAL A 50 -4.43 -7.48 3.74
C VAL A 50 -4.80 -8.55 4.77
N GLN A 51 -3.81 -9.11 5.48
CA GLN A 51 -4.00 -10.29 6.35
C GLN A 51 -3.85 -9.98 7.84
N GLY A 52 -3.25 -8.84 8.18
CA GLY A 52 -3.04 -8.43 9.57
C GLY A 52 -4.27 -7.79 10.19
N SER A 53 -4.31 -7.75 11.51
CA SER A 53 -5.34 -7.01 12.25
C SER A 53 -5.09 -5.49 12.19
N VAL A 54 -6.15 -4.70 12.24
CA VAL A 54 -6.06 -3.23 12.33
C VAL A 54 -5.21 -2.82 13.53
N ASN A 55 -4.14 -2.07 13.26
CA ASN A 55 -3.22 -1.58 14.29
C ASN A 55 -2.49 -0.30 13.88
N GLN A 56 -2.03 0.47 14.86
CA GLN A 56 -1.34 1.76 14.63
C GLN A 56 0.12 1.63 14.17
N MET A 57 0.76 0.47 14.33
CA MET A 57 2.13 0.26 13.86
C MET A 57 2.18 0.16 12.32
N TRP A 58 1.10 -0.36 11.74
CA TRP A 58 0.88 -0.46 10.29
C TRP A 58 -0.36 0.34 9.92
N THR A 59 -0.23 1.66 9.85
CA THR A 59 -1.37 2.58 9.62
C THR A 59 -2.19 2.27 8.36
N ILE A 60 -1.59 1.61 7.36
CA ILE A 60 -2.28 1.11 6.16
C ILE A 60 -3.40 0.10 6.47
N THR A 61 -3.32 -0.63 7.59
CA THR A 61 -4.37 -1.55 8.03
C THR A 61 -5.70 -0.84 8.30
N ALA A 62 -5.67 0.46 8.55
CA ALA A 62 -6.89 1.27 8.69
C ALA A 62 -7.73 1.30 7.40
N LEU A 63 -7.15 1.00 6.24
CA LEU A 63 -7.87 0.86 4.97
C LEU A 63 -8.92 -0.26 5.02
N GLN A 64 -8.76 -1.27 5.88
CA GLN A 64 -9.76 -2.33 6.09
C GLN A 64 -11.10 -1.79 6.63
N LEU A 65 -11.09 -0.60 7.25
CA LEU A 65 -12.29 0.07 7.74
C LEU A 65 -12.95 0.96 6.68
N HIS A 66 -12.28 1.18 5.55
CA HIS A 66 -12.77 2.06 4.49
C HIS A 66 -13.82 1.33 3.64
N PRO A 67 -14.99 1.94 3.34
CA PRO A 67 -16.03 1.28 2.56
C PRO A 67 -15.63 1.01 1.10
N LYS A 68 -14.63 1.75 0.56
CA LYS A 68 -14.13 1.63 -0.82
C LYS A 68 -12.62 1.77 -0.90
N GLY A 69 -11.88 0.76 -0.44
CA GLY A 69 -10.43 0.71 -0.51
C GLY A 69 -9.95 -0.22 -1.63
N ILE A 70 -9.04 0.27 -2.47
CA ILE A 70 -8.42 -0.51 -3.55
C ILE A 70 -6.91 -0.52 -3.34
N ILE A 71 -6.29 -1.69 -3.45
CA ILE A 71 -4.83 -1.84 -3.46
C ILE A 71 -4.42 -2.42 -4.81
N VAL A 72 -3.61 -1.67 -5.55
CA VAL A 72 -2.98 -2.10 -6.79
C VAL A 72 -1.55 -2.49 -6.47
N CYS A 73 -1.17 -3.73 -6.79
CA CYS A 73 0.15 -4.25 -6.46
C CYS A 73 0.80 -5.02 -7.61
N ASP A 74 2.14 -5.01 -7.65
CA ASP A 74 2.91 -5.88 -8.54
C ASP A 74 3.14 -7.26 -7.90
N GLU A 75 3.60 -8.22 -8.71
CA GLU A 75 3.83 -9.58 -8.23
C GLU A 75 4.92 -9.65 -7.16
N ALA A 76 5.97 -8.81 -7.25
CA ALA A 76 7.05 -8.76 -6.28
C ALA A 76 6.59 -8.28 -4.89
N ALA A 77 5.60 -7.38 -4.81
CA ALA A 77 5.00 -7.01 -3.52
C ALA A 77 4.11 -8.11 -2.92
N CYS A 78 3.71 -9.13 -3.69
CA CYS A 78 2.81 -10.18 -3.22
C CYS A 78 3.53 -11.37 -2.57
N GLU A 79 4.87 -11.38 -2.51
CA GLU A 79 5.65 -12.54 -2.07
C GLU A 79 5.39 -12.99 -0.62
N GLU A 80 5.04 -12.05 0.28
CA GLU A 80 4.70 -12.35 1.68
C GLU A 80 3.20 -12.63 1.90
N LEU A 81 2.38 -12.64 0.83
CA LEU A 81 0.98 -13.03 0.92
C LEU A 81 0.85 -14.56 0.99
N THR A 82 -0.14 -15.05 1.75
CA THR A 82 -0.47 -16.47 1.67
C THR A 82 -1.04 -16.80 0.30
N VAL A 83 -0.67 -17.96 -0.24
CA VAL A 83 -1.08 -18.41 -1.57
C VAL A 83 -2.61 -18.42 -1.73
N GLY A 84 -3.34 -18.74 -0.66
CA GLY A 84 -4.81 -18.72 -0.66
C GLY A 84 -5.38 -17.32 -0.89
N ILE A 85 -4.86 -16.32 -0.19
CA ILE A 85 -5.30 -14.91 -0.32
C ILE A 85 -4.93 -14.36 -1.69
N TYR A 86 -3.72 -14.64 -2.17
CA TYR A 86 -3.30 -14.22 -3.50
C TYR A 86 -4.20 -14.76 -4.60
N LYS A 87 -4.51 -16.06 -4.55
CA LYS A 87 -5.43 -16.70 -5.51
C LYS A 87 -6.85 -16.16 -5.40
N TYR A 88 -7.33 -15.91 -4.17
CA TYR A 88 -8.66 -15.34 -3.93
C TYR A 88 -8.84 -13.99 -4.64
N PHE A 89 -7.91 -13.06 -4.49
CA PHE A 89 -8.01 -11.76 -5.16
C PHE A 89 -7.78 -11.83 -6.66
N LYS A 90 -6.89 -12.73 -7.14
CA LYS A 90 -6.72 -12.96 -8.58
C LYS A 90 -7.98 -13.55 -9.24
N ASP A 91 -8.73 -14.36 -8.52
CA ASP A 91 -9.99 -14.93 -9.01
C ASP A 91 -11.09 -13.85 -9.09
N ILE A 92 -11.25 -13.05 -8.03
CA ILE A 92 -12.21 -11.93 -8.00
C ILE A 92 -11.96 -10.96 -9.15
N GLU A 93 -10.70 -10.57 -9.36
CA GLU A 93 -10.34 -9.57 -10.38
C GLU A 93 -9.98 -10.19 -11.74
N GLY A 94 -10.16 -11.50 -11.93
CA GLY A 94 -9.67 -12.21 -13.11
C GLY A 94 -10.07 -11.59 -14.46
N ALA A 95 -11.27 -10.99 -14.52
CA ALA A 95 -11.76 -10.30 -15.72
C ALA A 95 -11.24 -8.85 -15.90
N HIS A 96 -10.74 -8.22 -14.83
CA HIS A 96 -10.35 -6.81 -14.77
C HIS A 96 -8.85 -6.59 -14.66
N LEU A 97 -8.04 -7.67 -14.67
CA LEU A 97 -6.58 -7.59 -14.56
C LEU A 97 -5.89 -7.15 -15.85
N ASP A 98 -6.54 -7.28 -17.02
CA ASP A 98 -5.97 -6.85 -18.29
C ASP A 98 -6.34 -5.39 -18.57
N PRO A 99 -5.37 -4.45 -18.62
CA PRO A 99 -5.66 -3.07 -18.98
C PRO A 99 -6.26 -2.94 -20.39
N ALA A 100 -5.98 -3.89 -21.29
CA ALA A 100 -6.50 -3.91 -22.65
C ALA A 100 -7.96 -4.40 -22.74
N SER A 101 -8.49 -5.06 -21.71
CA SER A 101 -9.91 -5.46 -21.67
C SER A 101 -10.83 -4.33 -21.18
N MET A 102 -10.26 -3.21 -20.72
CA MET A 102 -10.96 -2.08 -20.10
C MET A 102 -11.01 -0.81 -20.98
N LEU A 103 -10.45 -0.86 -22.20
CA LEU A 103 -10.44 0.22 -23.20
C LEU A 103 -11.17 -0.22 -24.48
#